data_AF-A0A496ZIX4-F1
#
_entry.id   AF-A0A496ZIX4-F1
#
_cell.length_a   1.000
_cell.length_b   1.000
_cell.length_c   1.000
_cell.angle_alpha   90.00
_cell.angle_beta   90.00
_cell.angle_gamma   90.00
#
_symmetry.space_group_name_H-M   'P 1'
#
loop_
_entity.id
_entity.type
_entity.pdbx_description
1 polymer ?
#
loop_
_entity_poly.entity_id
_entity_poly.type
_entity_poly.pdbx_seq_one_letter_code
_entity_poly.pdbx_strand_id
1 'polypeptide(L)' 'MPTPASQQALVGLRDLWWDRSFKGVWLIFLFGYFHFYVAALLVVGMKTNKSKMITIGSLYGIAIVANGVAMGLLGWRY' A
#
# COMPACT_ATOMS: atom_id res chain seq x y z
N MET A 1 29.60 11.38 -10.26
CA MET A 1 28.94 10.25 -10.94
C MET A 1 29.05 9.03 -10.03
N PRO A 2 27.94 8.36 -9.64
CA PRO A 2 28.02 7.16 -8.81
C PRO A 2 28.74 6.03 -9.57
N THR A 3 29.66 5.34 -8.90
CA THR A 3 30.46 4.24 -9.49
C THR A 3 29.61 2.98 -9.67
N PRO A 4 29.95 2.08 -10.62
CA PRO A 4 29.20 0.84 -10.87
C PRO A 4 28.97 -0.01 -9.60
N ALA A 5 29.94 -0.02 -8.69
CA ALA A 5 29.85 -0.71 -7.40
C ALA A 5 28.79 -0.11 -6.46
N SER A 6 28.63 1.22 -6.46
CA SER A 6 27.63 1.90 -5.64
C SER A 6 26.19 1.65 -6.12
N GLN A 7 25.98 1.47 -7.44
CA GLN A 7 24.66 1.14 -7.98
C GLN A 7 24.27 -0.32 -7.72
N GLN A 8 25.22 -1.26 -7.81
CA GLN A 8 24.97 -2.66 -7.46
C GLN A 8 24.68 -2.84 -5.96
N ALA A 9 25.34 -2.06 -5.09
CA ALA A 9 25.01 -2.07 -3.66
C ALA A 9 23.60 -1.53 -3.37
N LEU A 10 23.17 -0.46 -4.04
CA LEU A 10 21.82 0.08 -3.90
C LEU A 10 20.74 -0.86 -4.46
N VAL A 11 21.03 -1.56 -5.57
CA VAL A 11 20.15 -2.60 -6.13
C VAL A 11 20.08 -3.80 -5.19
N GLY A 12 21.22 -4.30 -4.70
CA GLY A 12 21.27 -5.40 -3.74
C GLY A 12 20.55 -5.09 -2.42
N LEU A 13 20.66 -3.87 -1.90
CA LEU A 13 19.92 -3.42 -0.70
C LEU A 13 18.40 -3.35 -0.91
N ARG A 14 17.96 -3.00 -2.13
CA ARG A 14 16.54 -2.98 -2.49
C ARG A 14 15.96 -4.41 -2.55
N ASP A 15 16.75 -5.35 -3.04
CA ASP A 15 16.31 -6.72 -3.29
C ASP A 15 16.33 -7.59 -1.99
N LEU A 16 17.06 -7.17 -0.96
CA LEU A 16 17.18 -7.89 0.34
C LEU A 16 15.95 -7.81 1.26
N TRP A 17 15.15 -6.73 1.21
CA TRP A 17 14.05 -6.52 2.19
C TRP A 17 12.72 -7.14 1.74
N TRP A 18 12.55 -7.34 0.44
CA TRP A 18 11.27 -7.72 -0.17
C TRP A 18 11.43 -8.70 -1.32
N ASP A 19 12.54 -9.44 -1.32
CA ASP A 19 12.63 -10.63 -2.15
C ASP A 19 11.37 -11.46 -1.90
N ARG A 20 10.83 -12.13 -2.91
CA ARG A 20 9.60 -12.98 -2.80
C ARG A 20 9.82 -14.22 -1.90
N SER A 21 10.67 -14.09 -0.90
CA SER A 21 10.83 -14.93 0.26
C SER A 21 9.48 -15.24 0.88
N PHE A 22 9.29 -16.52 1.19
CA PHE A 22 8.07 -17.06 1.77
C PHE A 22 7.59 -16.22 2.98
N LYS A 23 8.51 -15.83 3.88
CA LYS A 23 8.20 -15.00 5.05
C LYS A 23 7.65 -13.60 4.70
N GLY A 24 8.19 -12.94 3.67
CA GLY A 24 7.74 -11.62 3.24
C GLY A 24 6.33 -11.65 2.68
N VAL A 25 6.02 -12.67 1.85
CA VAL A 25 4.68 -12.86 1.29
C VAL A 25 3.63 -13.05 2.39
N TRP A 26 3.92 -13.86 3.41
CA TRP A 26 2.99 -14.07 4.53
C TRP A 26 2.74 -12.80 5.33
N LEU A 27 3.76 -11.96 5.57
CA LEU A 27 3.57 -10.68 6.27
C LEU A 27 2.62 -9.76 5.51
N ILE A 28 2.80 -9.62 4.20
CA ILE A 28 1.95 -8.77 3.34
C ILE A 28 0.54 -9.32 3.29
N PHE A 29 0.41 -10.64 3.22
CA PHE A 29 -0.89 -11.29 3.16
C PHE A 29 -1.68 -11.12 4.46
N LEU A 30 -1.06 -11.31 5.62
CA LEU A 30 -1.72 -11.18 6.93
C LEU A 30 -2.02 -9.72 7.31
N PHE A 31 -1.06 -8.82 7.13
CA PHE A 31 -1.23 -7.44 7.58
C PHE A 31 -1.92 -6.55 6.54
N GLY A 32 -1.71 -6.80 5.26
CA GLY A 32 -2.40 -6.08 4.19
C GLY A 32 -3.69 -6.79 3.80
N TYR A 33 -3.56 -7.88 3.06
CA TYR A 33 -4.67 -8.49 2.34
C TYR A 33 -5.80 -8.98 3.26
N PHE A 34 -5.47 -9.69 4.33
CA PHE A 34 -6.44 -10.23 5.28
C PHE A 34 -7.21 -9.13 6.02
N HIS A 35 -6.53 -8.06 6.46
CA HIS A 35 -7.19 -6.92 7.12
C HIS A 35 -8.18 -6.21 6.19
N PHE A 36 -7.78 -5.96 4.94
CA PHE A 36 -8.69 -5.37 3.94
C PHE A 36 -9.85 -6.32 3.61
N TYR A 37 -9.62 -7.63 3.57
CA TYR A 37 -10.67 -8.62 3.36
C TYR A 37 -11.71 -8.62 4.49
N VAL A 38 -11.27 -8.65 5.75
CA VAL A 38 -12.18 -8.59 6.91
C VAL A 38 -12.94 -7.26 6.95
N ALA A 39 -12.26 -6.14 6.66
CA ALA A 39 -12.90 -4.83 6.58
C ALA A 39 -13.98 -4.80 5.48
N ALA A 40 -13.71 -5.36 4.29
CA ALA A 40 -14.70 -5.46 3.22
C ALA A 40 -15.90 -6.34 3.62
N LEU A 41 -15.67 -7.45 4.31
CA LEU A 41 -16.72 -8.35 4.77
C LEU A 41 -17.61 -7.68 5.84
N LEU A 42 -17.02 -6.94 6.77
CA LEU A 42 -17.75 -6.07 7.71
C LEU A 42 -18.60 -5.04 6.97
N VAL A 43 -18.04 -4.41 5.94
CA VAL A 43 -18.77 -3.41 5.13
C VAL A 43 -19.97 -4.03 4.42
N VAL A 44 -19.81 -5.21 3.82
CA VAL A 44 -20.91 -5.93 3.16
C VAL A 44 -22.00 -6.30 4.17
N GLY A 45 -21.62 -6.71 5.39
CA GLY A 45 -22.53 -7.05 6.48
C GLY A 45 -23.28 -5.88 7.12
N MET A 46 -22.91 -4.63 6.84
CA MET A 46 -23.63 -3.46 7.38
C MET A 46 -25.06 -3.40 6.85
N LYS A 47 -26.02 -3.06 7.73
CA LYS A 47 -27.45 -2.96 7.38
C LYS A 47 -27.79 -1.68 6.60
N THR A 48 -27.00 -0.62 6.78
CA THR A 48 -27.32 0.71 6.25
C THR A 48 -26.40 1.07 5.09
N ASN A 49 -26.99 1.42 3.95
CA ASN A 49 -26.25 1.81 2.75
C ASN A 49 -25.39 3.07 2.96
N LYS A 50 -25.83 4.02 3.80
CA LYS A 50 -25.03 5.20 4.18
C LYS A 50 -23.67 4.81 4.77
N SER A 51 -23.64 3.87 5.72
CA SER A 51 -22.40 3.45 6.38
C SER A 51 -21.44 2.73 5.41
N LYS A 52 -21.99 1.95 4.47
CA LYS A 52 -21.21 1.33 3.39
C LYS A 52 -20.53 2.38 2.52
N MET A 53 -21.31 3.38 2.07
CA MET A 53 -20.81 4.46 1.23
C MET A 53 -19.75 5.31 1.95
N ILE A 54 -19.94 5.60 3.24
CA ILE A 54 -18.95 6.34 4.04
C ILE A 54 -17.65 5.54 4.13
N THR A 55 -17.72 4.24 4.38
CA THR A 55 -16.51 3.41 4.53
C THR A 55 -15.75 3.32 3.20
N ILE A 56 -16.43 3.00 2.09
CA ILE A 56 -15.84 2.97 0.76
C ILE A 56 -15.29 4.35 0.38
N GLY A 57 -16.08 5.41 0.61
CA GLY A 57 -15.70 6.80 0.34
C GLY A 57 -14.48 7.23 1.14
N SER A 58 -14.32 6.78 2.39
CA SER A 58 -13.15 7.07 3.21
C SER A 58 -11.88 6.38 2.69
N LEU A 59 -11.96 5.11 2.24
CA LEU A 59 -10.83 4.42 1.63
C LEU A 59 -10.34 5.15 0.37
N TYR A 60 -11.27 5.46 -0.53
CA TYR A 60 -10.94 6.21 -1.75
C TYR A 60 -10.48 7.64 -1.45
N GLY A 61 -11.11 8.31 -0.48
CA GLY A 61 -10.74 9.65 -0.05
C GLY A 61 -9.30 9.71 0.45
N ILE A 62 -8.90 8.77 1.31
CA ILE A 62 -7.51 8.68 1.80
C ILE A 62 -6.56 8.43 0.62
N ALA A 63 -6.89 7.54 -0.31
CA ALA A 63 -6.04 7.27 -1.48
C ALA A 63 -5.87 8.50 -2.38
N ILE A 64 -6.95 9.25 -2.63
CA ILE A 64 -6.92 10.49 -3.43
C ILE A 64 -6.07 11.55 -2.72
N VAL A 65 -6.27 11.75 -1.41
CA VAL A 65 -5.49 12.72 -0.63
C VAL A 65 -4.02 12.32 -0.60
N ALA A 66 -3.69 11.05 -0.37
CA ALA A 66 -2.31 10.57 -0.37
C ALA A 66 -1.63 10.77 -1.73
N ASN A 67 -2.32 10.50 -2.84
CA ASN A 67 -1.81 10.77 -4.18
C ASN A 67 -1.66 12.28 -4.43
N GLY A 68 -2.61 13.10 -3.98
CA GLY A 68 -2.52 14.55 -4.07
C GLY A 68 -1.32 15.11 -3.29
N VAL A 69 -1.05 14.57 -2.10
CA VAL A 69 0.12 14.92 -1.29
C VAL A 69 1.42 14.43 -1.95
N ALA A 70 1.45 13.22 -2.49
CA ALA A 70 2.61 12.67 -3.18
C ALA A 70 2.97 13.48 -4.45
N MET A 71 1.97 13.83 -5.26
CA MET A 71 2.19 14.65 -6.45
C MET A 71 2.45 16.13 -6.11
N GLY A 72 1.77 16.67 -5.10
CA GLY A 72 1.82 18.09 -4.75
C GLY A 72 3.01 18.49 -3.88
N LEU A 73 3.22 17.81 -2.76
CA LEU A 73 4.26 18.15 -1.78
C LEU A 73 5.57 17.39 -1.99
N LEU A 74 5.50 16.12 -2.38
CA LEU A 74 6.69 15.28 -2.63
C LEU A 74 7.20 15.37 -4.07
N GLY A 75 6.47 16.06 -4.97
CA GLY A 75 6.88 16.29 -6.36
C GLY A 75 7.02 15.02 -7.19
N TRP A 76 6.40 13.92 -6.78
CA TRP A 76 6.47 12.65 -7.50
C TRP A 76 5.77 12.79 -8.85
N ARG A 77 6.58 12.78 -9.92
CA ARG A 77 6.13 12.62 -11.31
C ARG A 77 6.24 11.15 -11.67
N TYR A 78 5.11 10.54 -12.02
CA TYR A 78 5.03 9.20 -12.59
C TYR A 78 5.47 9.20 -14.06
#